data_AF-A0A925CTJ9-F1
#
_entry.id   AF-A0A925CTJ9-F1
#
_cell.length_a   1.000
_cell.length_b   1.000
_cell.length_c   1.000
_cell.angle_alpha   90.00
_cell.angle_beta   90.00
_cell.angle_gamma   90.00
#
_symmetry.space_group_name_H-M   'P 1'
#
loop_
_entity.id
_entity.type
_entity.pdbx_description
1 polymer ?
#
loop_
_entity_poly.entity_id
_entity_poly.type
_entity_poly.pdbx_seq_one_letter_code
_entity_poly.pdbx_strand_id
1 'polypeptide(L)'
;MTDEESLSIVRAHYPNARSTTETVNRTLAYLSRTCGLSPEDVLLADSICSDDVNSIEYPDSARAMLGPFKLGGLDGFPHAGLTGMGAFAGHVPDSGAVLIYHAPHIGVSRDGALGVILRKGQHKTSGCCGAARAALAKLQAGAIAATAPSEFDYQQGTIEQIFLRESQRILSSQSPLKEATEVMYEAIAERIDLLVSRTTFPARYVIVSGGILINGDADMGSFNSVRRIVQTDLQTGAVLDLVPMIYGTD
;
A
#
# COMPACT_ATOMS: atom_id res chain seq x y z
N MET A 1 13.52 -16.46 14.08
CA MET A 1 12.04 -16.42 14.23
C MET A 1 11.47 -17.09 13.00
N THR A 2 10.45 -17.92 13.16
CA THR A 2 9.75 -18.53 12.02
C THR A 2 8.75 -17.53 11.41
N ASP A 3 8.36 -17.73 10.16
CA ASP A 3 7.37 -16.86 9.50
C ASP A 3 6.05 -16.80 10.28
N GLU A 4 5.63 -17.92 10.89
CA GLU A 4 4.39 -17.98 11.69
C GLU A 4 4.52 -17.21 13.01
N GLU A 5 5.69 -17.23 13.65
CA GLU A 5 5.94 -16.42 14.85
C GLU A 5 5.87 -14.91 14.52
N SER A 6 6.53 -14.48 13.43
CA SER A 6 6.49 -13.10 12.97
C SER A 6 5.07 -12.66 12.61
N LEU A 7 4.34 -13.53 11.90
CA LEU A 7 2.97 -13.26 11.47
C LEU A 7 2.00 -13.19 12.65
N SER A 8 2.19 -14.00 13.69
CA SER A 8 1.40 -13.95 14.93
C SER A 8 1.54 -12.58 15.65
N ILE A 9 2.76 -12.06 15.75
CA ILE A 9 3.03 -10.72 16.32
C ILE A 9 2.29 -9.64 15.51
N VAL A 10 2.37 -9.72 14.18
CA VAL A 10 1.66 -8.78 13.29
C VAL A 10 0.14 -8.91 13.43
N ARG A 11 -0.39 -10.14 13.51
CA ARG A 11 -1.83 -10.41 13.63
C ARG A 11 -2.44 -9.94 14.94
N ALA A 12 -1.64 -9.78 16.00
CA ALA A 12 -2.09 -9.12 17.23
C ALA A 12 -2.58 -7.68 16.97
N HIS A 13 -2.03 -7.01 15.95
CA HIS A 13 -2.45 -5.68 15.52
C HIS A 13 -3.37 -5.72 14.30
N TYR A 14 -3.08 -6.60 13.33
CA TYR A 14 -3.79 -6.69 12.06
C TYR A 14 -4.25 -8.14 11.81
N PRO A 15 -5.44 -8.55 12.34
CA PRO A 15 -5.83 -9.95 12.39
C PRO A 15 -5.89 -10.67 11.04
N ASN A 16 -6.18 -9.94 9.95
CA ASN A 16 -6.23 -10.48 8.60
C ASN A 16 -4.90 -10.38 7.83
N ALA A 17 -3.80 -10.02 8.50
CA ALA A 17 -2.50 -9.92 7.86
C ALA A 17 -2.04 -11.27 7.31
N ARG A 18 -1.36 -11.18 6.16
CA ARG A 18 -0.69 -12.26 5.43
C ARG A 18 0.72 -11.79 5.08
N SER A 19 1.63 -12.68 4.71
CA SER A 19 2.89 -12.24 4.10
C SER A 19 2.60 -11.57 2.74
N THR A 20 3.47 -10.63 2.33
CA THR A 20 3.33 -10.04 0.99
C THR A 20 3.49 -11.10 -0.10
N THR A 21 4.42 -12.05 0.09
CA THR A 21 4.65 -13.18 -0.82
C THR A 21 3.38 -14.00 -1.05
N GLU A 22 2.64 -14.32 0.02
CA GLU A 22 1.36 -15.04 -0.09
C GLU A 22 0.32 -14.21 -0.87
N THR A 23 0.21 -12.91 -0.55
CA THR A 23 -0.72 -11.99 -1.22
C THR A 23 -0.48 -11.95 -2.73
N VAL A 24 0.80 -11.80 -3.14
CA VAL A 24 1.18 -11.76 -4.56
C VAL A 24 0.92 -13.11 -5.23
N ASN A 25 1.34 -14.22 -4.62
CA ASN A 25 1.14 -15.56 -5.17
C ASN A 25 -0.34 -15.87 -5.42
N ARG A 26 -1.22 -15.60 -4.44
CA ARG A 26 -2.65 -15.88 -4.59
C ARG A 26 -3.30 -14.99 -5.65
N THR A 27 -2.87 -13.73 -5.77
CA THR A 27 -3.34 -12.81 -6.82
C THR A 27 -2.94 -13.32 -8.21
N LEU A 28 -1.68 -13.67 -8.42
CA LEU A 28 -1.21 -14.22 -9.70
C LEU A 28 -1.88 -15.56 -10.03
N ALA A 29 -2.11 -16.41 -9.03
CA ALA A 29 -2.80 -17.68 -9.22
C ALA A 29 -4.27 -17.49 -9.64
N TYR A 30 -4.93 -16.42 -9.18
CA TYR A 30 -6.27 -16.04 -9.65
C TYR A 30 -6.21 -15.56 -11.11
N LEU A 31 -5.31 -14.63 -11.43
CA LEU A 31 -5.16 -14.10 -12.79
C LEU A 31 -4.86 -15.20 -13.82
N SER A 32 -4.00 -16.16 -13.46
CA SER A 32 -3.70 -17.30 -14.31
C SER A 32 -4.91 -18.22 -14.51
N ARG A 33 -5.59 -18.64 -13.43
CA ARG A 33 -6.66 -19.64 -13.49
C ARG A 33 -7.98 -19.09 -14.05
N THR A 34 -8.27 -17.82 -13.79
CA THR A 34 -9.58 -17.23 -14.08
C THR A 34 -9.54 -16.26 -15.26
N CYS A 35 -8.43 -15.53 -15.44
CA CYS A 35 -8.30 -14.55 -16.52
C CYS A 35 -7.48 -15.08 -17.70
N GLY A 36 -6.75 -16.20 -17.52
CA GLY A 36 -5.83 -16.73 -18.53
C GLY A 36 -4.59 -15.85 -18.73
N LEU A 37 -4.23 -15.04 -17.72
CA LEU A 37 -3.09 -14.13 -17.77
C LEU A 37 -1.88 -14.70 -17.05
N SER A 38 -0.72 -14.60 -17.68
CA SER A 38 0.56 -14.87 -17.08
C SER A 38 1.17 -13.59 -16.49
N PRO A 39 2.22 -13.66 -15.64
CA PRO A 39 2.83 -12.47 -15.08
C PRO A 39 3.32 -11.46 -16.13
N GLU A 40 3.84 -11.93 -17.28
CA GLU A 40 4.30 -11.07 -18.38
C GLU A 40 3.18 -10.24 -19.06
N ASP A 41 1.92 -10.66 -18.89
CA ASP A 41 0.75 -9.92 -19.37
C ASP A 41 0.30 -8.81 -18.40
N VAL A 42 0.95 -8.70 -17.23
CA VAL A 42 0.57 -7.78 -16.15
C VAL A 42 1.59 -6.65 -16.02
N LEU A 43 1.11 -5.41 -16.23
CA LEU A 43 1.85 -4.20 -15.89
C LEU A 43 1.52 -3.76 -14.47
N LEU A 44 2.52 -3.77 -13.61
CA LEU A 44 2.42 -3.38 -12.20
C LEU A 44 2.70 -1.89 -12.01
N ALA A 45 1.87 -1.23 -11.20
CA ALA A 45 2.19 0.01 -10.53
C ALA A 45 2.08 -0.16 -9.01
N ASP A 46 2.90 0.58 -8.27
CA ASP A 46 2.75 0.69 -6.82
C ASP A 46 2.64 2.15 -6.33
N SER A 47 1.78 2.36 -5.34
CA SER A 47 1.69 3.58 -4.55
C SER A 47 2.00 3.25 -3.10
N ILE A 48 3.30 3.20 -2.79
CA ILE A 48 3.85 2.88 -1.48
C ILE A 48 4.87 3.93 -1.05
N CYS A 49 5.24 3.92 0.23
CA CYS A 49 6.15 4.91 0.79
C CYS A 49 7.58 4.79 0.24
N SER A 50 8.27 5.91 0.07
CA SER A 50 9.68 5.97 -0.38
C SER A 50 10.71 5.40 0.60
N ASP A 51 10.26 4.98 1.80
CA ASP A 51 11.11 4.34 2.81
C ASP A 51 11.78 3.07 2.26
N ASP A 52 13.07 2.89 2.54
CA ASP A 52 13.93 1.84 1.96
C ASP A 52 13.54 0.42 2.41
N VAL A 53 12.80 0.31 3.51
CA VAL A 53 12.29 -0.97 4.03
C VAL A 53 11.00 -1.42 3.35
N ASN A 54 10.36 -0.59 2.52
CA ASN A 54 9.20 -1.00 1.75
C ASN A 54 9.63 -1.89 0.58
N SER A 55 10.02 -3.11 0.91
CA SER A 55 10.29 -4.18 -0.02
C SER A 55 9.13 -5.16 0.03
N ILE A 56 8.17 -5.01 -0.88
CA ILE A 56 7.20 -6.08 -1.15
C ILE A 56 8.02 -7.30 -1.56
N GLU A 57 7.95 -8.38 -0.78
CA GLU A 57 8.62 -9.62 -1.17
C GLU A 57 7.83 -10.25 -2.32
N TYR A 58 8.41 -10.14 -3.52
CA TYR A 58 7.87 -10.75 -4.73
C TYR A 58 8.39 -12.19 -4.86
N PRO A 59 7.52 -13.19 -5.05
CA PRO A 59 7.93 -14.52 -5.48
C PRO A 59 8.62 -14.45 -6.85
N ASP A 60 9.49 -15.41 -7.18
CA ASP A 60 10.25 -15.37 -8.43
C ASP A 60 9.37 -15.27 -9.69
N SER A 61 8.19 -15.92 -9.67
CA SER A 61 7.20 -15.83 -10.75
C SER A 61 6.68 -14.41 -10.98
N ALA A 62 6.57 -13.60 -9.92
CA ALA A 62 6.11 -12.23 -9.99
C ALA A 62 7.13 -11.29 -10.65
N ARG A 63 8.41 -11.69 -10.73
CA ARG A 63 9.47 -10.88 -11.36
C ARG A 63 9.34 -10.79 -12.88
N ALA A 64 8.50 -11.64 -13.47
CA ALA A 64 8.17 -11.55 -14.90
C ALA A 64 7.10 -10.48 -15.19
N MET A 65 6.45 -9.90 -14.17
CA MET A 65 5.59 -8.72 -14.37
C MET A 65 6.39 -7.53 -14.88
N LEU A 66 5.75 -6.71 -15.70
CA LEU A 66 6.34 -5.44 -16.16
C LEU A 66 6.21 -4.38 -15.06
N GLY A 67 7.21 -3.51 -14.93
CA GLY A 67 7.26 -2.45 -13.92
C GLY A 67 8.10 -2.84 -12.68
N PRO A 68 7.81 -2.27 -11.49
CA PRO A 68 6.67 -1.41 -11.18
C PRO A 68 6.84 0.04 -11.66
N PHE A 69 5.75 0.65 -12.14
CA PHE A 69 5.63 2.10 -12.23
C PHE A 69 5.37 2.69 -10.84
N LYS A 70 6.12 3.71 -10.43
CA LYS A 70 6.02 4.32 -9.09
C LYS A 70 5.02 5.47 -9.08
N LEU A 71 3.85 5.23 -8.50
CA LEU A 71 2.81 6.25 -8.30
C LEU A 71 2.96 6.97 -6.95
N GLY A 72 3.56 6.31 -5.97
CA GLY A 72 3.63 6.74 -4.57
C GLY A 72 4.60 7.89 -4.27
N GLY A 73 4.93 8.01 -2.99
CA GLY A 73 5.75 9.06 -2.39
C GLY A 73 5.71 8.90 -0.88
N LEU A 74 6.03 9.92 -0.09
CA LEU A 74 5.98 9.81 1.38
C LEU A 74 4.63 9.25 1.87
N ASP A 75 4.70 8.30 2.81
CA ASP A 75 3.58 7.57 3.40
C ASP A 75 2.63 6.86 2.40
N GLY A 76 3.07 6.66 1.16
CA GLY A 76 2.34 5.91 0.14
C GLY A 76 1.32 6.71 -0.66
N PHE A 77 1.21 8.03 -0.42
CA PHE A 77 0.29 8.88 -1.17
C PHE A 77 0.67 8.97 -2.66
N PRO A 78 -0.28 8.83 -3.60
CA PRO A 78 0.01 8.74 -5.04
C PRO A 78 0.34 10.13 -5.63
N HIS A 79 1.56 10.60 -5.36
CA HIS A 79 2.06 11.91 -5.76
C HIS A 79 2.33 12.04 -7.25
N ALA A 80 2.48 10.94 -7.99
CA ALA A 80 2.63 11.00 -9.45
C ALA A 80 1.38 11.57 -10.16
N GLY A 81 0.23 11.53 -9.50
CA GLY A 81 -1.00 12.18 -9.95
C GLY A 81 -1.53 11.65 -11.29
N LEU A 82 -2.39 12.44 -11.94
CA LEU A 82 -3.08 12.03 -13.16
C LEU A 82 -2.11 11.86 -14.34
N THR A 83 -1.09 12.72 -14.44
CA THR A 83 -0.05 12.60 -15.44
C THR A 83 0.74 11.29 -15.29
N GLY A 84 1.12 10.92 -14.06
CA GLY A 84 1.77 9.64 -13.78
C GLY A 84 0.89 8.44 -14.10
N MET A 85 -0.38 8.47 -13.69
CA MET A 85 -1.35 7.41 -14.02
C MET A 85 -1.55 7.24 -15.53
N GLY A 86 -1.60 8.35 -16.28
CA GLY A 86 -1.68 8.31 -17.74
C GLY A 86 -0.42 7.75 -18.40
N ALA A 87 0.77 8.10 -17.90
CA ALA A 87 2.03 7.52 -18.37
C ALA A 87 2.09 6.01 -18.10
N PHE A 88 1.66 5.57 -16.91
CA PHE A 88 1.52 4.16 -16.57
C PHE A 88 0.58 3.42 -17.53
N ALA A 89 -0.61 3.97 -17.80
CA ALA A 89 -1.57 3.38 -18.73
C ALA A 89 -1.04 3.27 -20.17
N GLY A 90 -0.08 4.10 -20.57
CA GLY A 90 0.54 4.04 -21.90
C GLY A 90 1.50 2.86 -22.10
N HIS A 91 1.88 2.14 -21.03
CA HIS A 91 2.88 1.06 -21.08
C HIS A 91 2.27 -0.36 -21.03
N VAL A 92 0.94 -0.48 -21.04
CA VAL A 92 0.27 -1.79 -20.87
C VAL A 92 0.52 -2.67 -22.09
N PRO A 93 0.84 -3.97 -21.92
CA PRO A 93 0.86 -4.94 -23.01
C PRO A 93 -0.47 -4.99 -23.77
N ASP A 94 -0.43 -5.27 -25.06
CA ASP A 94 -1.63 -5.43 -25.88
C ASP A 94 -2.54 -6.52 -25.28
N SER A 95 -3.78 -6.15 -24.92
CA SER A 95 -4.77 -7.04 -24.28
C SER A 95 -4.36 -7.61 -22.90
N GLY A 96 -3.34 -7.03 -22.25
CA GLY A 96 -2.90 -7.39 -20.91
C GLY A 96 -3.78 -6.82 -19.80
N ALA A 97 -3.26 -6.82 -18.58
CA ALA A 97 -3.90 -6.22 -17.41
C ALA A 97 -2.98 -5.22 -16.71
N VAL A 98 -3.59 -4.27 -16.02
CA VAL A 98 -2.88 -3.45 -15.04
C VAL A 98 -3.17 -3.93 -13.63
N LEU A 99 -2.14 -4.01 -12.81
CA LEU A 99 -2.23 -4.24 -11.38
C LEU A 99 -1.69 -3.01 -10.64
N ILE A 100 -2.55 -2.35 -9.87
CA ILE A 100 -2.18 -1.19 -9.05
C ILE A 100 -2.22 -1.63 -7.59
N TYR A 101 -1.06 -1.74 -6.95
CA TYR A 101 -0.97 -1.95 -5.51
C TYR A 101 -0.81 -0.61 -4.78
N HIS A 102 -1.57 -0.37 -3.71
CA HIS A 102 -1.41 0.84 -2.90
C HIS A 102 -1.53 0.54 -1.42
N ALA A 103 -0.68 1.19 -0.63
CA ALA A 103 -0.69 1.05 0.81
C ALA A 103 0.10 2.19 1.48
N PRO A 104 -0.39 2.76 2.59
CA PRO A 104 0.52 3.33 3.57
C PRO A 104 1.30 2.20 4.24
N HIS A 105 2.28 2.55 5.07
CA HIS A 105 3.01 1.53 5.81
C HIS A 105 3.18 1.83 7.30
N ILE A 106 3.34 0.76 8.08
CA ILE A 106 3.63 0.84 9.51
C ILE A 106 4.64 -0.24 9.92
N GLY A 107 5.51 0.09 10.86
CA GLY A 107 6.44 -0.84 11.48
C GLY A 107 5.80 -1.64 12.61
N VAL A 108 6.13 -2.92 12.71
CA VAL A 108 5.88 -3.74 13.89
C VAL A 108 7.18 -4.43 14.26
N SER A 109 7.81 -4.01 15.36
CA SER A 109 9.04 -4.65 15.83
C SER A 109 8.80 -6.04 16.41
N ARG A 110 9.85 -6.81 16.64
CA ARG A 110 9.76 -8.19 17.17
C ARG A 110 9.07 -8.28 18.53
N ASP A 111 9.21 -7.25 19.36
CA ASP A 111 8.52 -7.14 20.66
C ASP A 111 7.05 -6.68 20.53
N GLY A 112 6.57 -6.47 19.31
CA GLY A 112 5.19 -6.07 19.00
C GLY A 112 4.94 -4.56 19.09
N ALA A 113 5.98 -3.72 19.22
CA ALA A 113 5.80 -2.27 19.26
C ALA A 113 5.42 -1.72 17.87
N LEU A 114 4.39 -0.87 17.84
CA LEU A 114 3.91 -0.23 16.61
C LEU A 114 4.72 1.02 16.26
N GLY A 115 4.94 1.21 14.97
CA GLY A 115 5.53 2.41 14.42
C GLY A 115 7.04 2.47 14.43
N VAL A 116 7.71 1.37 14.79
CA VAL A 116 9.17 1.27 14.87
C VAL A 116 9.63 -0.12 14.43
N ILE A 117 10.85 -0.19 13.91
CA ILE A 117 11.52 -1.45 13.57
C ILE A 117 13.03 -1.35 13.83
N LEU A 118 13.69 -2.48 14.02
CA LEU A 118 15.14 -2.61 13.98
C LEU A 118 15.59 -2.83 12.54
N ARG A 119 16.10 -1.76 11.92
CA ARG A 119 16.60 -1.80 10.54
C ARG A 119 17.93 -2.52 10.44
N LYS A 120 18.20 -3.09 9.26
CA LYS A 120 19.48 -3.74 8.96
C LYS A 120 20.63 -2.75 9.17
N GLY A 121 21.63 -3.15 9.97
CA GLY A 121 22.80 -2.33 10.28
C GLY A 121 22.59 -1.26 11.37
N GLN A 122 21.41 -1.21 12.01
CA GLN A 122 21.16 -0.36 13.18
C GLN A 122 21.20 -1.15 14.49
N HIS A 123 21.54 -0.48 15.58
CA HIS A 123 21.53 -1.06 16.94
C HIS A 123 20.32 -0.61 17.78
N LYS A 124 19.53 0.33 17.27
CA LYS A 124 18.33 0.88 17.92
C LYS A 124 17.20 0.90 16.91
N THR A 125 15.97 0.75 17.39
CA THR A 125 14.79 0.88 16.55
C THR A 125 14.63 2.32 16.05
N SER A 126 14.06 2.47 14.87
CA SER A 126 13.76 3.77 14.26
C SER A 126 12.34 3.79 13.70
N GLY A 127 11.81 4.99 13.46
CA GLY A 127 10.41 5.19 13.05
C GLY A 127 10.07 4.55 11.70
N CYS A 128 8.87 3.99 11.60
CA CYS A 128 8.32 3.36 10.39
C CYS A 128 6.78 3.40 10.46
N CYS A 129 6.05 4.19 9.67
CA CYS A 129 6.50 5.21 8.73
C CYS A 129 7.08 6.45 9.42
N GLY A 130 8.24 6.95 8.95
CA GLY A 130 8.81 8.21 9.44
C GLY A 130 7.92 9.44 9.17
N ALA A 131 7.34 9.52 7.97
CA ALA A 131 6.50 10.65 7.54
C ALA A 131 5.19 10.74 8.34
N ALA A 132 4.50 9.60 8.55
CA ALA A 132 3.30 9.51 9.39
C ALA A 132 3.61 9.95 10.83
N ARG A 133 4.72 9.48 11.40
CA ARG A 133 5.13 9.85 12.76
C ARG A 133 5.42 11.35 12.90
N ALA A 134 6.10 11.94 11.91
CA ALA A 134 6.39 13.37 11.90
C ALA A 134 5.10 14.20 11.82
N ALA A 135 4.17 13.83 10.95
CA ALA A 135 2.88 14.50 10.84
C ALA A 135 2.03 14.34 12.11
N LEU A 136 1.98 13.14 12.68
CA LEU A 136 1.26 12.88 13.94
C LEU A 136 1.84 13.70 15.10
N ALA A 137 3.16 13.80 15.21
CA ALA A 137 3.80 14.60 16.24
C ALA A 137 3.43 16.09 16.11
N LYS A 138 3.42 16.64 14.88
CA LYS A 138 2.95 18.01 14.63
C LYS A 138 1.47 18.17 14.95
N LEU A 139 0.63 17.18 14.60
CA LEU A 139 -0.80 17.20 14.90
C LEU A 139 -1.03 17.26 16.41
N GLN A 140 -0.38 16.38 17.18
CA GLN A 140 -0.47 16.34 18.64
C GLN A 140 0.01 17.63 19.31
N ALA A 141 1.01 18.30 18.72
CA ALA A 141 1.50 19.59 19.17
C ALA A 141 0.63 20.79 18.73
N GLY A 142 -0.42 20.57 17.93
CA GLY A 142 -1.20 21.65 17.32
C GLY A 142 -0.39 22.51 16.34
N ALA A 143 0.66 21.97 15.75
CA ALA A 143 1.65 22.68 14.93
C ALA A 143 1.40 22.58 13.42
N ILE A 144 0.31 21.93 12.99
CA ILE A 144 -0.08 21.88 11.57
C ILE A 144 -0.92 23.12 11.23
N ALA A 145 -0.40 23.99 10.37
CA ALA A 145 -1.17 25.10 9.83
C ALA A 145 -2.17 24.62 8.77
N ALA A 146 -3.41 25.11 8.80
CA ALA A 146 -4.43 24.84 7.79
C ALA A 146 -4.21 25.65 6.51
N THR A 147 -3.05 25.46 5.87
CA THR A 147 -2.62 26.19 4.67
C THR A 147 -2.14 25.22 3.60
N ALA A 148 -2.00 25.70 2.36
CA ALA A 148 -1.42 24.91 1.29
C ALA A 148 -0.01 24.39 1.69
N PRO A 149 0.32 23.13 1.38
CA PRO A 149 1.68 22.62 1.56
C PRO A 149 2.71 23.48 0.83
N SER A 150 3.88 23.68 1.45
CA SER A 150 4.99 24.36 0.78
C SER A 150 5.47 23.57 -0.43
N GLU A 151 5.98 24.24 -1.47
CA GLU A 151 6.57 23.56 -2.63
C GLU A 151 7.78 22.69 -2.24
N PHE A 152 8.60 23.18 -1.30
CA PHE A 152 9.83 22.51 -0.84
C PHE A 152 9.56 21.19 -0.11
N ASP A 153 8.49 21.12 0.68
CA ASP A 153 8.13 19.94 1.48
C ASP A 153 6.68 19.49 1.22
N TYR A 154 6.31 19.48 -0.07
CA TYR A 154 4.93 19.31 -0.52
C TYR A 154 4.33 17.96 -0.10
N GLN A 155 5.11 16.88 -0.17
CA GLN A 155 4.62 15.54 0.17
C GLN A 155 4.31 15.41 1.66
N GLN A 156 5.23 15.86 2.53
CA GLN A 156 5.00 15.86 3.97
C GLN A 156 3.85 16.78 4.36
N GLY A 157 3.78 17.99 3.78
CA GLY A 157 2.67 18.91 4.02
C GLY A 157 1.33 18.33 3.56
N THR A 158 1.30 17.53 2.48
CA THR A 158 0.09 16.81 2.04
C THR A 158 -0.40 15.83 3.11
N ILE A 159 0.51 15.04 3.70
CA ILE A 159 0.19 14.11 4.80
C ILE A 159 -0.33 14.86 6.02
N GLU A 160 0.31 15.97 6.39
CA GLU A 160 -0.12 16.84 7.49
C GLU A 160 -1.55 17.36 7.29
N GLN A 161 -1.90 17.81 6.07
CA GLN A 161 -3.27 18.27 5.78
C GLN A 161 -4.30 17.13 5.79
N ILE A 162 -3.91 15.90 5.44
CA ILE A 162 -4.78 14.72 5.57
C ILE A 162 -5.05 14.46 7.07
N PHE A 163 -4.00 14.42 7.89
CA PHE A 163 -4.14 14.16 9.33
C PHE A 163 -4.86 15.28 10.08
N LEU A 164 -4.68 16.54 9.66
CA LEU A 164 -5.40 17.67 10.25
C LEU A 164 -6.91 17.56 10.04
N ARG A 165 -7.35 17.14 8.85
CA ARG A 165 -8.78 16.93 8.53
C ARG A 165 -9.42 15.86 9.42
N GLU A 166 -8.69 14.80 9.69
CA GLU A 166 -9.12 13.69 10.56
C GLU A 166 -8.62 13.81 12.00
N SER A 167 -8.27 15.02 12.44
CA SER A 167 -7.59 15.26 13.71
C SER A 167 -8.32 14.68 14.93
N GLN A 168 -9.63 14.87 15.00
CA GLN A 168 -10.45 14.34 16.09
C GLN A 168 -10.39 12.81 16.14
N ARG A 169 -10.51 12.14 14.99
CA ARG A 169 -10.46 10.67 14.88
C ARG A 169 -9.10 10.13 15.30
N ILE A 170 -8.02 10.75 14.83
CA ILE A 170 -6.65 10.33 15.15
C ILE A 170 -6.33 10.54 16.63
N LEU A 171 -6.60 11.73 17.17
CA LEU A 171 -6.21 12.10 18.54
C LEU A 171 -7.06 11.42 19.62
N SER A 172 -8.28 10.97 19.30
CA SER A 172 -9.15 10.26 20.24
C SER A 172 -8.95 8.74 20.24
N SER A 173 -8.18 8.19 19.29
CA SER A 173 -7.91 6.76 19.19
C SER A 173 -6.98 6.26 20.30
N GLN A 174 -7.17 5.02 20.73
CA GLN A 174 -6.27 4.33 21.68
C GLN A 174 -4.87 4.12 21.10
N SER A 175 -4.75 4.06 19.77
CA SER A 175 -3.47 3.97 19.07
C SER A 175 -3.42 5.02 17.95
N PRO A 176 -3.06 6.28 18.26
CA PRO A 176 -3.12 7.37 17.29
C PRO A 176 -2.31 7.13 16.02
N LEU A 177 -1.15 6.46 16.12
CA LEU A 177 -0.34 6.15 14.94
C LEU A 177 -1.00 5.10 14.05
N LYS A 178 -1.58 4.05 14.65
CA LYS A 178 -2.32 3.04 13.89
C LYS A 178 -3.54 3.66 13.20
N GLU A 179 -4.25 4.54 13.91
CA GLU A 179 -5.39 5.28 13.35
C GLU A 179 -4.96 6.20 12.21
N ALA A 180 -3.86 6.92 12.38
CA ALA A 180 -3.29 7.78 11.33
C ALA A 180 -2.90 6.97 10.08
N THR A 181 -2.39 5.75 10.24
CA THR A 181 -2.13 4.81 9.14
C THR A 181 -3.43 4.40 8.43
N GLU A 182 -4.53 4.12 9.14
CA GLU A 182 -5.82 3.81 8.51
C GLU A 182 -6.41 5.03 7.78
N VAL A 183 -6.32 6.23 8.37
CA VAL A 183 -6.70 7.49 7.71
C VAL A 183 -5.90 7.69 6.42
N MET A 184 -4.59 7.42 6.45
CA MET A 184 -3.78 7.51 5.24
C MET A 184 -4.20 6.48 4.19
N TYR A 185 -4.54 5.25 4.59
CA TYR A 185 -5.06 4.24 3.68
C TYR A 185 -6.32 4.70 2.95
N GLU A 186 -7.28 5.27 3.69
CA GLU A 186 -8.51 5.79 3.11
C GLU A 186 -8.22 6.92 2.10
N ALA A 187 -7.34 7.85 2.45
CA ALA A 187 -6.94 8.95 1.57
C ALA A 187 -6.21 8.46 0.30
N ILE A 188 -5.36 7.44 0.42
CA ILE A 188 -4.69 6.80 -0.73
C ILE A 188 -5.72 6.11 -1.61
N ALA A 189 -6.61 5.30 -1.02
CA ALA A 189 -7.61 4.55 -1.75
C ALA A 189 -8.55 5.47 -2.55
N GLU A 190 -9.05 6.54 -1.92
CA GLU A 190 -9.87 7.56 -2.58
C GLU A 190 -9.12 8.20 -3.76
N ARG A 191 -7.85 8.55 -3.56
CA ARG A 191 -7.06 9.16 -4.63
C ARG A 191 -6.79 8.19 -5.77
N ILE A 192 -6.48 6.92 -5.49
CA ILE A 192 -6.28 5.89 -6.52
C ILE A 192 -7.58 5.70 -7.31
N ASP A 193 -8.73 5.64 -6.67
CA ASP A 193 -10.02 5.48 -7.35
C ASP A 193 -10.33 6.66 -8.26
N LEU A 194 -10.06 7.89 -7.78
CA LEU A 194 -10.18 9.08 -8.60
C LEU A 194 -9.24 9.01 -9.82
N LEU A 195 -7.97 8.64 -9.64
CA LEU A 195 -7.01 8.54 -10.74
C LEU A 195 -7.45 7.48 -11.76
N VAL A 196 -7.83 6.28 -11.31
CA VAL A 196 -8.33 5.20 -12.18
C VAL A 196 -9.57 5.66 -12.95
N SER A 197 -10.54 6.31 -12.30
CA SER A 197 -11.76 6.82 -12.96
C SER A 197 -11.50 7.89 -14.03
N ARG A 198 -10.33 8.53 -13.99
CA ARG A 198 -9.92 9.61 -14.90
C ARG A 198 -8.89 9.15 -15.93
N THR A 199 -8.55 7.87 -15.96
CA THR A 199 -7.57 7.30 -16.88
C THR A 199 -8.23 6.25 -17.78
N THR A 200 -7.95 6.33 -19.08
CA THR A 200 -8.30 5.27 -20.02
C THR A 200 -7.14 4.29 -20.09
N PHE A 201 -7.42 3.01 -19.86
CA PHE A 201 -6.42 1.95 -19.92
C PHE A 201 -6.62 1.12 -21.20
N PRO A 202 -5.59 0.94 -22.05
CA PRO A 202 -5.62 0.03 -23.18
C PRO A 202 -5.41 -1.43 -22.72
N ALA A 203 -6.20 -1.87 -21.72
CA ALA A 203 -6.08 -3.15 -21.05
C ALA A 203 -7.40 -3.94 -21.14
N ARG A 204 -7.37 -5.24 -20.86
CA ARG A 204 -8.59 -6.00 -20.59
C ARG A 204 -9.08 -5.80 -19.16
N TYR A 205 -8.17 -5.83 -18.20
CA TYR A 205 -8.49 -5.74 -16.78
C TYR A 205 -7.74 -4.61 -16.08
N VAL A 206 -8.43 -3.93 -15.17
CA VAL A 206 -7.83 -3.06 -14.15
C VAL A 206 -8.02 -3.75 -12.80
N ILE A 207 -6.91 -4.15 -12.17
CA ILE A 207 -6.90 -4.72 -10.83
C ILE A 207 -6.33 -3.70 -9.86
N VAL A 208 -7.10 -3.37 -8.82
CA VAL A 208 -6.68 -2.48 -7.73
C VAL A 208 -6.59 -3.29 -6.44
N SER A 209 -5.37 -3.44 -5.92
CA SER A 209 -5.09 -4.11 -4.65
C SER A 209 -4.67 -3.08 -3.61
N GLY A 210 -5.37 -3.05 -2.47
CA GLY A 210 -5.13 -2.09 -1.40
C GLY A 210 -5.03 -2.74 -0.04
N GLY A 211 -4.13 -2.24 0.80
CA GLY A 211 -3.97 -2.73 2.17
C GLY A 211 -3.11 -1.82 3.03
N ILE A 212 -2.75 -2.31 4.21
CA ILE A 212 -1.69 -1.73 5.03
C ILE A 212 -0.44 -2.58 4.85
N LEU A 213 0.63 -1.97 4.34
CA LEU A 213 1.94 -2.62 4.25
C LEU A 213 2.60 -2.58 5.64
N ILE A 214 2.97 -3.74 6.16
CA ILE A 214 3.51 -3.86 7.52
C ILE A 214 4.94 -4.38 7.40
N ASN A 215 5.87 -3.59 7.90
CA ASN A 215 7.30 -3.93 7.88
C ASN A 215 7.70 -4.44 9.26
N GLY A 216 8.29 -5.63 9.31
CA GLY A 216 8.88 -6.17 10.53
C GLY A 216 10.31 -5.70 10.77
N ASP A 217 10.91 -6.16 11.86
CA ASP A 217 12.38 -6.11 12.01
C ASP A 217 13.07 -6.84 10.85
N ALA A 218 14.36 -6.57 10.65
CA ALA A 218 15.11 -7.02 9.47
C ALA A 218 15.05 -8.53 9.14
N ASP A 219 14.67 -9.39 10.08
CA ASP A 219 14.52 -10.84 9.92
C ASP A 219 13.08 -11.35 10.07
N MET A 220 12.09 -10.46 10.19
CA MET A 220 10.67 -10.83 10.28
C MET A 220 9.97 -10.88 8.92
N GLY A 221 10.46 -10.12 7.94
CA GLY A 221 9.88 -10.00 6.61
C GLY A 221 8.83 -8.90 6.48
N SER A 222 8.08 -8.94 5.38
CA SER A 222 7.02 -7.98 5.07
C SER A 222 5.63 -8.63 4.99
N PHE A 223 4.64 -7.89 5.47
CA PHE A 223 3.27 -8.35 5.60
C PHE A 223 2.29 -7.35 5.00
N ASN A 224 1.09 -7.83 4.68
CA ASN A 224 0.03 -7.01 4.13
C ASN A 224 -1.28 -7.34 4.84
N SER A 225 -1.90 -6.32 5.41
CA SER A 225 -3.28 -6.38 5.90
C SER A 225 -4.20 -5.95 4.78
N VAL A 226 -4.76 -6.93 4.06
CA VAL A 226 -5.59 -6.69 2.87
C VAL A 226 -6.84 -5.90 3.24
N ARG A 227 -7.21 -4.92 2.42
CA ARG A 227 -8.47 -4.16 2.54
C ARG A 227 -9.35 -4.36 1.32
N ARG A 228 -8.76 -4.43 0.13
CA ARG A 228 -9.47 -4.66 -1.14
C ARG A 228 -8.59 -5.32 -2.18
N ILE A 229 -9.19 -6.14 -3.03
CA ILE A 229 -8.63 -6.54 -4.32
C ILE A 229 -9.81 -6.50 -5.29
N VAL A 230 -9.88 -5.47 -6.13
CA VAL A 230 -11.01 -5.25 -7.03
C VAL A 230 -10.54 -5.40 -8.47
N GLN A 231 -11.24 -6.21 -9.25
CA GLN A 231 -11.04 -6.31 -10.69
C GLN A 231 -12.18 -5.61 -11.42
N THR A 232 -11.83 -4.77 -12.38
CA THR A 232 -12.76 -4.24 -13.39
C THR A 232 -12.41 -4.84 -14.75
N ASP A 233 -13.38 -5.48 -15.39
CA ASP A 233 -13.29 -5.91 -16.79
C ASP A 233 -13.71 -4.74 -17.69
N LEU A 234 -12.78 -4.19 -18.47
CA LEU A 234 -13.03 -2.99 -19.28
C LEU A 234 -13.87 -3.26 -20.53
N GLN A 235 -14.05 -4.51 -20.92
CA GLN A 235 -14.88 -4.88 -22.07
C GLN A 235 -16.36 -4.98 -21.68
N THR A 236 -16.64 -5.47 -20.48
CA THR A 236 -18.00 -5.71 -19.99
C THR A 236 -18.49 -4.67 -18.98
N GLY A 237 -17.58 -3.93 -18.36
CA GLY A 237 -17.86 -3.04 -17.23
C GLY A 237 -18.12 -3.78 -15.91
N ALA A 238 -17.94 -5.11 -15.86
CA ALA A 238 -18.15 -5.89 -14.66
C ALA A 238 -17.07 -5.58 -13.60
N VAL A 239 -17.51 -5.43 -12.36
CA VAL A 239 -16.64 -5.19 -11.20
C VAL A 239 -16.78 -6.36 -10.22
N LEU A 240 -15.66 -6.96 -9.83
CA LEU A 240 -15.60 -8.08 -8.90
C LEU A 240 -14.72 -7.73 -7.70
N ASP A 241 -15.23 -8.01 -6.49
CA ASP A 241 -14.41 -8.10 -5.28
C ASP A 241 -13.76 -9.49 -5.24
N LEU A 242 -12.43 -9.50 -5.37
CA LEU A 242 -11.63 -10.71 -5.40
C LEU A 242 -11.22 -11.18 -4.01
N VAL A 243 -11.40 -10.38 -2.93
CA VAL A 243 -10.98 -10.81 -1.58
C VAL A 243 -11.65 -12.13 -1.17
N PRO A 244 -12.98 -12.31 -1.31
CA PRO A 244 -13.61 -13.60 -1.01
C PRO A 244 -13.17 -14.72 -1.96
N MET A 245 -12.82 -14.41 -3.20
CA MET A 245 -12.39 -15.40 -4.19
C MET A 245 -10.95 -15.89 -3.94
N ILE A 246 -10.09 -15.01 -3.45
CA ILE A 246 -8.66 -15.26 -3.20
C ILE A 246 -8.43 -15.88 -1.81
N TYR A 247 -9.27 -15.53 -0.84
CA TYR A 247 -9.09 -15.89 0.57
C TYR A 247 -10.28 -16.62 1.23
N GLY A 248 -11.45 -16.71 0.58
CA GLY A 248 -12.68 -17.25 1.19
C GLY A 248 -12.76 -18.77 1.32
N THR A 249 -11.63 -19.48 1.16
CA THR A 249 -11.55 -20.94 1.34
C THR A 249 -10.56 -21.36 2.44
N ASP A 250 -10.15 -20.44 3.31
CA ASP A 250 -9.30 -20.75 4.46
C ASP A 250 -10.15 -20.92 5.74
#